data_AF-A0A2S5KS36-F1
#
_entry.id   AF-A0A2S5KS36-F1
#
_cell.length_a   1.000
_cell.length_b   1.000
_cell.length_c   1.000
_cell.angle_alpha   90.00
_cell.angle_beta   90.00
_cell.angle_gamma   90.00
#
_symmetry.space_group_name_H-M   'P 1'
#
loop_
_entity.id
_entity.type
_entity.pdbx_description
1 polymer ?
#
loop_
_entity_poly.entity_id
_entity_poly.type
_entity_poly.pdbx_seq_one_letter_code
_entity_poly.pdbx_strand_id
1 'polypeptide(L)'
;WVGGDGGTRRIRFLQPMTASILSNNRTTQPFGMAGGAAGESGRNWVERADGRVTRLRHADSVELQAGDVFVIETPGGGGYGVV
;
A
#
# COMPACT_ATOMS: atom_id res chain seq x y z
N TRP A 1 3.43 22.23 -7.74
CA TRP A 1 3.62 21.01 -8.55
C TRP A 1 3.09 19.86 -7.76
N VAL A 2 2.16 19.11 -8.35
CA VAL A 2 1.58 17.93 -7.72
C VAL A 2 2.62 16.81 -7.67
N GLY A 3 2.66 16.06 -6.58
CA GLY A 3 3.51 14.88 -6.46
C GLY A 3 3.03 13.75 -7.37
N GLY A 4 3.90 12.77 -7.62
CA GLY A 4 3.56 11.63 -8.48
C GLY A 4 2.52 10.70 -7.85
N ASP A 5 1.75 9.99 -8.68
CA ASP A 5 0.78 9.02 -8.21
C ASP A 5 1.44 7.76 -7.64
N GLY A 6 0.75 7.12 -6.70
CA GLY A 6 1.04 5.74 -6.30
C GLY A 6 0.60 4.73 -7.35
N GLY A 7 0.88 3.45 -7.09
CA GLY A 7 0.45 2.34 -7.94
C GLY A 7 -0.20 1.24 -7.12
N THR A 8 -1.17 0.56 -7.73
CA THR A 8 -1.89 -0.57 -7.13
C THR A 8 -1.42 -1.88 -7.75
N ARG A 9 -0.86 -2.76 -6.92
CA ARG A 9 -0.52 -4.14 -7.29
C ARG A 9 -1.50 -5.09 -6.62
N ARG A 10 -2.10 -5.96 -7.41
CA ARG A 10 -3.03 -7.00 -6.94
C ARG A 10 -2.45 -8.36 -7.32
N ILE A 11 -2.06 -9.14 -6.33
CA ILE A 11 -1.37 -10.42 -6.52
C ILE A 11 -2.27 -11.53 -6.02
N ARG A 12 -2.80 -12.35 -6.93
CA ARG A 12 -3.62 -13.51 -6.57
C ARG A 12 -2.73 -14.72 -6.32
N PHE A 13 -2.94 -15.36 -5.18
CA PHE A 13 -2.25 -16.58 -4.81
C PHE A 13 -2.99 -17.79 -5.38
N LEU A 14 -2.27 -18.66 -6.09
CA LEU A 14 -2.86 -19.84 -6.74
C LEU A 14 -2.70 -21.12 -5.92
N GLN A 15 -1.94 -21.04 -4.84
CA GLN A 15 -1.68 -22.11 -3.89
C GLN A 15 -1.44 -21.49 -2.50
N PRO A 16 -1.54 -22.27 -1.41
CA PRO A 16 -1.26 -21.77 -0.07
C PRO A 16 0.18 -21.25 0.05
N MET A 17 0.36 -20.05 0.61
CA MET A 17 1.67 -19.42 0.80
C MET A 17 1.66 -18.50 2.03
N THR A 18 2.84 -18.18 2.55
CA THR A 18 3.04 -17.10 3.52
C THR A 18 3.65 -15.91 2.79
N ALA A 19 3.09 -14.71 3.01
CA ALA A 19 3.66 -13.47 2.50
C ALA A 19 3.95 -12.51 3.65
N SER A 20 5.11 -11.86 3.57
CA SER A 20 5.50 -10.78 4.48
C SER A 20 5.64 -9.48 3.72
N ILE A 21 5.37 -8.37 4.39
CA ILE A 21 5.59 -7.04 3.84
C ILE A 21 6.38 -6.18 4.83
N LEU A 22 7.31 -5.41 4.28
CA LEU A 22 7.95 -4.28 4.93
C LEU A 22 7.85 -3.09 3.97
N SER A 23 7.15 -2.04 4.40
CA SER A 23 6.80 -0.91 3.55
C SER A 23 6.75 0.38 4.38
N ASN A 24 7.34 1.44 3.85
CA ASN A 24 7.35 2.75 4.49
C ASN A 24 6.22 3.64 3.99
N ASN A 25 6.04 4.81 4.61
CA ASN A 25 5.01 5.79 4.22
C ASN A 25 3.58 5.20 4.26
N ARG A 26 3.28 4.48 5.35
CA ARG A 26 1.95 3.92 5.69
C ARG A 26 1.32 4.62 6.89
N THR A 27 2.16 5.19 7.75
CA THR A 27 1.77 5.97 8.93
C THR A 27 2.13 7.44 8.73
N THR A 28 3.39 7.72 8.38
CA THR A 28 3.87 9.07 8.07
C THR A 28 3.78 9.31 6.57
N GLN A 29 3.14 10.40 6.16
CA GLN A 29 2.99 10.73 4.75
C GLN A 29 4.33 11.16 4.11
N PRO A 30 4.53 10.92 2.80
CA PRO A 30 5.60 11.55 2.03
C PRO A 30 5.50 13.08 2.15
N PHE A 31 6.56 13.75 2.59
CA PHE A 31 6.55 15.19 2.78
C PHE A 31 6.58 15.94 1.43
N GLY A 32 5.87 17.07 1.37
CA GLY A 32 6.08 18.05 0.31
C GLY A 32 7.21 19.02 0.64
N MET A 33 7.63 19.83 -0.35
CA MET A 33 8.75 20.76 -0.22
C MET A 33 8.38 22.16 -0.72
N ALA A 34 9.01 23.20 -0.15
CA ALA A 34 8.78 24.59 -0.53
C ALA A 34 7.30 25.03 -0.50
N GLY A 35 6.55 24.54 0.49
CA GLY A 35 5.10 24.79 0.63
C GLY A 35 4.21 23.78 -0.11
N GLY A 36 4.78 22.78 -0.77
CA GLY A 36 4.03 21.70 -1.41
C GLY A 36 3.32 20.79 -0.41
N ALA A 37 2.15 20.27 -0.84
CA ALA A 37 1.35 19.35 -0.04
C ALA A 37 2.02 17.99 0.13
N ALA A 38 1.68 17.28 1.21
CA ALA A 38 2.11 15.91 1.45
C ALA A 38 1.47 14.94 0.44
N GLY A 39 2.19 13.87 0.11
CA GLY A 39 1.66 12.78 -0.69
C GLY A 39 0.71 11.88 0.09
N GLU A 40 -0.07 11.08 -0.62
CA GLU A 40 -0.92 10.07 0.02
C GLU A 40 -0.10 8.93 0.62
N SER A 41 -0.52 8.44 1.79
CA SER A 41 0.04 7.23 2.40
C SER A 41 -0.40 5.99 1.60
N GLY A 42 0.51 5.05 1.42
CA GLY A 42 0.16 3.75 0.84
C GLY A 42 -0.63 2.87 1.82
N ARG A 43 -1.13 1.74 1.33
CA ARG A 43 -1.96 0.79 2.11
C ARG A 43 -1.69 -0.64 1.68
N ASN A 44 -1.88 -1.59 2.60
CA ASN A 44 -1.71 -3.01 2.36
C ASN A 44 -2.91 -3.78 2.93
N TRP A 45 -3.48 -4.72 2.18
CA TRP A 45 -4.51 -5.62 2.69
C TRP A 45 -4.59 -6.92 1.88
N VAL A 46 -5.26 -7.91 2.46
CA VAL A 46 -5.65 -9.15 1.79
C VAL A 46 -7.15 -9.13 1.54
N GLU A 47 -7.56 -9.39 0.31
CA GLU A 47 -8.92 -9.78 -0.03
C GLU A 47 -8.98 -11.31 -0.02
N ARG A 48 -9.75 -11.85 0.90
CA ARG A 48 -9.94 -13.29 1.05
C ARG A 48 -10.87 -13.82 -0.03
N ALA A 49 -10.68 -15.08 -0.42
CA ALA A 49 -11.55 -15.73 -1.40
C ALA A 49 -13.03 -15.76 -0.97
N ASP A 50 -13.31 -15.70 0.34
CA ASP A 50 -14.65 -15.61 0.92
C ASP A 50 -15.23 -14.18 0.97
N GLY A 51 -14.51 -13.19 0.42
CA GLY A 51 -14.89 -11.79 0.38
C GLY A 51 -14.49 -10.97 1.61
N ARG A 52 -13.92 -11.56 2.65
CA ARG A 52 -13.40 -10.79 3.81
C ARG A 52 -12.19 -9.96 3.41
N VAL A 53 -11.98 -8.85 4.12
CA VAL A 53 -10.78 -8.01 3.96
C VAL A 53 -9.98 -8.01 5.26
N THR A 54 -8.70 -8.40 5.17
CA THR A 54 -7.75 -8.34 6.28
C THR A 54 -6.76 -7.22 6.02
N ARG A 55 -6.82 -6.13 6.79
CA ARG A 55 -5.82 -5.04 6.70
C ARG A 55 -4.49 -5.49 7.28
N LEU A 56 -3.39 -5.08 6.65
CA LEU A 56 -2.03 -5.36 7.10
C LEU A 56 -1.34 -4.07 7.52
N ARG A 57 -0.42 -4.18 8.48
CA ARG A 57 0.42 -3.07 8.92
C ARG A 57 1.54 -2.78 7.91
N HIS A 58 2.33 -1.77 8.21
CA HIS A 58 3.51 -1.40 7.42
C HIS A 58 4.59 -2.50 7.38
N ALA A 59 4.65 -3.31 8.44
CA ALA A 59 5.52 -4.45 8.67
C ALA A 59 4.64 -5.56 9.24
N ASP A 60 4.39 -6.61 8.47
CA ASP A 60 3.42 -7.64 8.82
C ASP A 60 3.67 -8.94 8.04
N SER A 61 3.05 -10.03 8.48
CA SER A 61 3.05 -11.32 7.79
C SER A 61 1.67 -11.97 7.84
N VAL A 62 1.31 -12.69 6.79
CA VAL A 62 -0.01 -13.31 6.65
C VAL A 62 0.06 -14.62 5.86
N GLU A 63 -0.70 -15.61 6.31
CA GLU A 63 -0.98 -16.83 5.56
C GLU A 63 -2.12 -16.57 4.56
N LEU A 64 -1.90 -17.01 3.32
CA LEU A 64 -2.79 -16.83 2.19
C LEU A 64 -3.21 -18.19 1.66
N GLN A 65 -4.48 -18.31 1.29
CA GLN A 65 -5.02 -19.49 0.64
C GLN A 65 -5.11 -19.28 -0.88
N ALA A 66 -5.28 -20.37 -1.63
CA ALA A 66 -5.56 -20.26 -3.06
C ALA A 66 -6.83 -19.42 -3.29
N GLY A 67 -6.74 -18.43 -4.17
CA GLY A 67 -7.81 -17.49 -4.47
C GLY A 67 -7.69 -16.15 -3.72
N ASP A 68 -6.98 -16.09 -2.60
CA ASP A 68 -6.74 -14.84 -1.88
C ASP A 68 -5.93 -13.86 -2.75
N VAL A 69 -6.15 -12.55 -2.56
CA VAL A 69 -5.44 -11.49 -3.27
C VAL A 69 -4.75 -10.58 -2.27
N PHE A 70 -3.42 -10.49 -2.33
CA PHE A 70 -2.66 -9.47 -1.62
C PHE A 70 -2.63 -8.19 -2.46
N VAL A 71 -3.23 -7.13 -1.94
CA VAL A 71 -3.22 -5.80 -2.54
C VAL A 71 -2.22 -4.88 -1.84
N ILE A 72 -1.39 -4.23 -2.66
CA ILE A 72 -0.40 -3.25 -2.23
C ILE A 72 -0.65 -1.96 -3.00
N GLU A 73 -0.97 -0.90 -2.29
CA GLU A 73 -0.98 0.47 -2.80
C GLU A 73 0.29 1.17 -2.33
N THR A 74 1.13 1.59 -3.27
CA THR A 74 2.32 2.38 -2.97
C THR A 74 1.93 3.83 -2.66
N PRO A 75 2.71 4.55 -1.84
CA PRO A 75 2.40 5.93 -1.53
C PRO A 75 2.59 6.81 -2.77
N GLY A 76 1.93 7.96 -2.81
CA GLY A 76 2.24 9.01 -3.79
C GLY A 76 3.55 9.74 -3.46
N GLY A 77 3.94 10.68 -4.31
CA GLY A 77 5.01 11.64 -4.03
C GLY A 77 4.47 12.87 -3.30
N GLY A 78 5.31 13.53 -2.50
CA GLY A 78 5.01 14.87 -2.01
C GLY A 78 5.14 15.92 -3.12
N GLY A 79 4.31 16.96 -3.06
CA GLY A 79 4.35 18.08 -4.01
C GLY A 79 5.48 19.07 -3.74
N TYR A 80 5.70 19.98 -4.69
CA TYR A 80 6.67 21.07 -4.57
C TYR A 80 6.03 22.44 -4.87
N GLY A 81 6.26 23.44 -4.02
CA GLY A 81 5.73 24.80 -4.21
C GLY A 81 4.30 24.97 -3.69
N VAL A 82 3.82 26.21 -3.58
CA VAL A 82 2.49 26.57 -3.03
C VAL A 82 1.29 26.30 -3.94
N VAL A 83 1.50 25.54 -5.02
CA VAL A 83 0.50 25.28 -6.07
C VAL A 83 0.08 23.82 -6.06
#